data_AF-A0AAD9JF37-F1
#
_entry.id   AF-A0AAD9JF37-F1
#
_cell.length_a   1.000
_cell.length_b   1.000
_cell.length_c   1.000
_cell.angle_alpha   90.00
_cell.angle_beta   90.00
_cell.angle_gamma   90.00
#
_symmetry.space_group_name_H-M   'P 1'
#
loop_
_entity.id
_entity.type
_entity.pdbx_description
1 polymer ?
#
loop_
_entity_poly.entity_id
_entity_poly.type
_entity_poly.pdbx_seq_one_letter_code
_entity_poly.pdbx_strand_id
1 'polypeptide(L)'
;MFFTLNEIVRWFGMTVFEMCLSLVAWFTFSVLAVLKHENVLVTASWWTVFIPLFVCDGLNTYFCVIVFIRMYREAQYRVATFRFFSSIICLICMFVFKLLFCQKLNNKMGLSYSEMVSPLFIVLQIMMVKACQVY
;
A
#
# COMPACT_ATOMS: atom_id res chain seq x y z
N MET A 1 16.71 -17.05 -12.17
CA MET A 1 16.43 -17.31 -10.75
C MET A 1 15.21 -16.48 -10.38
N PHE A 2 14.02 -16.99 -10.70
CA PHE A 2 12.77 -16.30 -10.35
C PHE A 2 12.48 -16.64 -8.89
N PHE A 3 12.41 -15.62 -8.02
CA PHE A 3 11.90 -15.79 -6.67
C PHE A 3 10.55 -16.51 -6.75
N THR A 4 10.45 -17.69 -6.14
CA THR A 4 9.20 -18.45 -6.12
C THR A 4 8.13 -17.55 -5.51
N LEU A 5 6.95 -17.47 -6.12
CA LEU A 5 5.85 -16.61 -5.65
C LEU A 5 5.56 -16.82 -4.15
N ASN A 6 5.72 -18.05 -3.68
CA ASN A 6 5.62 -18.44 -2.27
C ASN A 6 6.63 -17.75 -1.35
N GLU A 7 7.83 -17.45 -1.82
CA GLU A 7 8.87 -16.79 -1.05
C GLU A 7 8.59 -15.30 -0.89
N ILE A 8 8.11 -14.63 -1.95
CA ILE A 8 7.65 -13.24 -1.89
C ILE A 8 6.40 -13.11 -1.02
N VAL A 9 5.44 -14.04 -1.16
CA VAL A 9 4.27 -14.15 -0.28
C VAL A 9 4.70 -14.31 1.18
N ARG A 10 5.72 -15.14 1.44
CA ARG A 10 6.26 -15.35 2.79
C ARG A 10 6.98 -14.12 3.34
N TRP A 11 7.63 -13.33 2.49
CA TRP A 11 8.31 -12.08 2.88
C TRP A 11 7.33 -10.94 3.16
N PHE A 12 6.35 -10.73 2.29
CA PHE A 12 5.32 -9.70 2.47
C PHE A 12 4.30 -10.08 3.56
N GLY A 13 4.12 -11.38 3.83
CA GLY A 13 3.02 -11.86 4.69
C GLY A 13 1.64 -11.56 4.10
N MET A 14 1.58 -11.29 2.79
CA MET A 14 0.37 -10.97 2.05
C MET A 14 0.01 -12.13 1.14
N THR A 15 -1.28 -12.38 1.01
CA THR A 15 -1.84 -13.38 0.13
C THR A 15 -1.62 -13.01 -1.34
N VAL A 16 -1.57 -14.02 -2.22
CA VAL A 16 -1.53 -13.83 -3.68
C VAL A 16 -2.71 -12.97 -4.17
N PHE A 17 -3.84 -13.05 -3.47
CA PHE A 17 -5.03 -12.26 -3.75
C PHE A 17 -4.83 -10.76 -3.53
N GLU A 18 -4.17 -10.35 -2.45
CA GLU A 18 -3.84 -8.93 -2.18
C GLU A 18 -2.90 -8.34 -3.24
N MET A 19 -1.95 -9.14 -3.73
CA MET A 19 -1.09 -8.73 -4.84
C MET A 19 -1.87 -8.55 -6.15
N CYS A 20 -2.79 -9.47 -6.44
CA CYS A 20 -3.65 -9.36 -7.61
C CYS A 20 -4.57 -8.13 -7.53
N LEU A 21 -5.22 -7.89 -6.39
CA LEU A 21 -6.04 -6.70 -6.14
C LEU A 21 -5.23 -5.42 -6.32
N SER A 22 -4.01 -5.37 -5.78
CA SER A 22 -3.13 -4.21 -5.92
C SER A 22 -2.78 -3.97 -7.39
N LEU A 23 -2.48 -5.02 -8.15
CA LEU A 23 -2.13 -4.92 -9.57
C LEU A 23 -3.32 -4.39 -10.40
N VAL A 24 -4.53 -4.89 -10.16
CA VAL A 24 -5.76 -4.39 -10.79
C VAL A 24 -6.02 -2.92 -10.41
N ALA A 25 -5.77 -2.53 -9.16
CA ALA A 25 -5.91 -1.16 -8.70
C ALA A 25 -4.98 -0.20 -9.46
N TRP A 26 -3.70 -0.57 -9.56
CA TRP A 26 -2.68 0.20 -10.27
C TRP A 26 -3.00 0.33 -11.76
N PHE A 27 -3.47 -0.76 -12.38
CA PHE A 27 -3.89 -0.74 -13.79
C PHE A 27 -5.08 0.21 -14.01
N THR A 28 -6.13 0.07 -13.18
CA THR A 28 -7.32 0.92 -13.23
C THR A 28 -6.95 2.40 -13.03
N PHE A 29 -6.09 2.69 -12.06
CA PHE A 29 -5.60 4.04 -11.82
C PHE A 29 -4.80 4.60 -13.00
N SER A 30 -3.93 3.81 -13.62
CA SER A 30 -3.16 4.24 -14.79
C SER A 30 -4.08 4.64 -15.95
N VAL A 31 -5.13 3.83 -16.21
CA VAL A 31 -6.14 4.14 -17.23
C VAL A 31 -6.87 5.45 -16.89
N LEU A 32 -7.38 5.61 -15.65
CA LEU A 32 -8.08 6.84 -15.23
C LEU A 32 -7.16 8.07 -15.25
N ALA A 33 -5.88 7.91 -14.94
CA ALA A 33 -4.89 9.00 -14.95
C ALA A 33 -4.63 9.51 -16.38
N VAL A 34 -4.49 8.60 -17.36
CA VAL A 34 -4.34 8.96 -18.77
C VAL A 34 -5.59 9.66 -19.30
N LEU A 35 -6.77 9.12 -19.00
CA LEU A 35 -8.06 9.73 -19.37
C LEU A 35 -8.24 11.15 -18.82
N LYS A 36 -7.71 11.43 -17.63
CA LYS A 36 -7.72 12.77 -17.05
C LYS A 36 -6.70 13.70 -17.72
N HIS A 37 -5.53 13.20 -18.10
CA HIS A 37 -4.50 13.98 -18.79
C HIS A 37 -4.97 14.44 -20.17
N GLU A 38 -5.71 13.60 -20.89
CA GLU A 38 -6.33 13.90 -22.19
C GLU A 38 -7.55 14.86 -22.09
N ASN A 39 -7.83 15.43 -20.90
CA ASN A 39 -8.94 16.37 -20.64
C ASN A 39 -10.35 15.85 -20.99
N VAL A 40 -10.55 14.53 -21.14
CA VAL A 40 -11.87 13.95 -21.43
C VAL A 40 -12.82 14.09 -20.22
N LEU A 41 -12.28 14.11 -19.00
CA LEU A 41 -13.00 14.26 -17.73
C LEU A 41 -12.76 15.66 -17.11
N VAL A 42 -13.24 16.70 -17.77
CA VAL A 42 -13.04 18.12 -17.37
C VAL A 42 -13.55 18.43 -15.95
N THR A 43 -14.56 17.71 -15.46
CA THR A 43 -15.21 17.98 -14.17
C THR A 43 -14.75 17.05 -13.03
N ALA A 44 -13.97 16.01 -13.32
CA ALA A 44 -13.60 15.03 -12.29
C ALA A 44 -12.45 15.56 -11.43
N SER A 45 -12.68 15.71 -10.13
CA SER A 45 -11.63 16.08 -9.18
C SER A 45 -10.52 15.02 -9.16
N TRP A 46 -9.28 15.39 -8.82
CA TRP A 46 -8.18 14.43 -8.69
C TRP A 46 -8.53 13.32 -7.68
N TRP A 47 -9.35 13.64 -6.68
CA TRP A 47 -9.93 12.69 -5.75
C TRP A 47 -10.62 11.49 -6.42
N THR A 48 -11.36 11.70 -7.50
CA THR A 48 -12.12 10.63 -8.17
C THR A 48 -11.21 9.61 -8.84
N VAL A 49 -10.06 10.07 -9.37
CA VAL A 49 -9.05 9.20 -10.00
C VAL A 49 -8.36 8.30 -8.97
N PHE A 50 -8.23 8.77 -7.72
CA PHE A 50 -7.60 8.00 -6.64
C PHE A 50 -8.54 7.04 -5.89
N ILE A 51 -9.87 7.13 -6.09
CA ILE A 51 -10.86 6.22 -5.46
C ILE A 51 -10.50 4.74 -5.60
N PRO A 52 -10.22 4.20 -6.81
CA PRO A 52 -9.89 2.77 -6.95
C PRO A 52 -8.67 2.37 -6.12
N LEU A 53 -7.68 3.25 -6.01
CA LEU A 53 -6.47 3.02 -5.21
C LEU A 53 -6.78 2.98 -3.70
N PHE A 54 -7.70 3.84 -3.23
CA PHE A 54 -8.13 3.87 -1.83
C PHE A 54 -8.98 2.66 -1.45
N VAL A 55 -9.89 2.24 -2.33
CA VAL A 55 -10.72 1.04 -2.10
C VAL A 55 -9.84 -0.20 -1.95
N CYS A 56 -8.82 -0.35 -2.81
CA CYS A 56 -7.90 -1.48 -2.73
C CYS A 56 -7.03 -1.44 -1.46
N ASP A 57 -6.64 -0.26 -0.98
CA ASP A 57 -5.91 -0.10 0.28
C ASP A 57 -6.77 -0.50 1.50
N GLY A 58 -8.05 -0.12 1.48
CA GLY A 58 -9.03 -0.54 2.49
C GLY A 58 -9.28 -2.05 2.49
N LEU A 59 -9.39 -2.67 1.32
CA LEU A 59 -9.52 -4.12 1.18
C LEU A 59 -8.27 -4.84 1.71
N ASN A 60 -7.06 -4.39 1.36
CA ASN A 60 -5.82 -4.96 1.88
C ASN A 60 -5.73 -4.81 3.41
N THR A 61 -6.14 -3.67 3.97
CA THR A 61 -6.17 -3.48 5.42
C THR A 61 -7.14 -4.46 6.10
N TYR A 62 -8.32 -4.67 5.51
CA TYR A 62 -9.30 -5.62 6.01
C TYR A 62 -8.76 -7.06 6.03
N PHE A 63 -8.09 -7.50 4.96
CA PHE A 63 -7.45 -8.82 4.90
C PHE A 63 -6.33 -8.96 5.92
N CYS A 64 -5.50 -7.93 6.08
CA CYS A 64 -4.44 -7.93 7.07
C CYS A 64 -5.00 -8.17 8.49
N VAL A 65 -6.09 -7.49 8.85
CA VAL A 65 -6.76 -7.67 10.15
C VAL A 65 -7.30 -9.09 10.34
N ILE A 66 -7.89 -9.70 9.30
CA ILE A 66 -8.38 -11.09 9.38
C ILE A 66 -7.24 -12.07 9.64
N VAL A 67 -6.12 -11.93 8.92
CA VAL A 67 -4.95 -12.80 9.09
C VAL A 67 -4.38 -12.66 10.50
N PHE A 68 -4.37 -11.45 11.06
CA PHE A 68 -3.96 -11.22 12.44
C PHE A 68 -4.84 -11.93 13.46
N ILE A 69 -6.16 -11.83 13.31
CA ILE A 69 -7.11 -12.52 14.19
C ILE A 69 -6.91 -14.04 14.13
N ARG A 70 -6.63 -14.60 12.94
CA ARG A 70 -6.32 -16.03 12.80
C ARG A 70 -5.03 -16.42 13.54
N MET A 71 -3.94 -15.67 13.34
CA MET A 71 -2.68 -15.93 14.03
C MET A 71 -2.78 -15.78 15.55
N TYR A 72 -3.61 -14.85 16.03
CA TYR A 72 -3.85 -14.69 17.46
C TYR A 72 -4.49 -15.94 18.08
N ARG A 73 -5.36 -16.62 17.32
CA ARG A 73 -6.04 -17.85 17.76
C ARG A 73 -5.12 -19.09 17.80
N GLU A 74 -4.00 -19.07 17.09
CA GLU A 74 -2.99 -20.15 17.03
C GLU A 74 -1.86 -20.00 18.06
N ALA A 75 -2.01 -19.09 19.03
CA ALA A 75 -1.11 -18.91 20.19
C ALA A 75 0.36 -18.50 19.88
N GLN A 76 0.65 -17.98 18.69
CA GLN A 76 1.96 -17.41 18.30
C GLN A 76 2.01 -15.89 18.54
N TYR A 77 1.74 -15.44 19.76
CA TYR A 77 1.41 -14.04 20.08
C TYR A 77 2.54 -13.01 19.85
N ARG A 78 3.79 -13.32 20.21
CA ARG A 78 4.86 -12.32 20.28
C ARG A 78 5.40 -11.92 18.90
N VAL A 79 5.57 -12.91 18.03
CA VAL A 79 6.08 -12.71 16.66
C VAL A 79 4.96 -12.20 15.74
N ALA A 80 3.72 -12.71 15.90
CA ALA A 80 2.59 -12.27 15.09
C ALA A 80 2.23 -10.80 15.33
N THR A 81 2.25 -10.34 16.59
CA THR A 81 1.92 -8.95 16.93
C THR A 81 2.94 -7.97 16.36
N PHE A 82 4.23 -8.25 16.47
CA PHE A 82 5.28 -7.38 15.91
C PHE A 82 5.18 -7.31 14.37
N ARG A 83 4.93 -8.47 13.74
CA ARG A 83 4.76 -8.58 12.29
C ARG A 83 3.54 -7.79 11.79
N PHE A 84 2.43 -7.88 12.49
CA PHE A 84 1.18 -7.18 12.17
C PHE A 84 1.30 -5.67 12.37
N PHE A 85 1.88 -5.23 13.48
CA PHE A 85 2.10 -3.81 13.75
C PHE A 85 2.99 -3.17 12.70
N SER A 86 4.08 -3.85 12.32
CA SER A 86 4.95 -3.43 11.23
C SER A 86 4.21 -3.38 9.87
N SER A 87 3.32 -4.33 9.59
CA SER A 87 2.51 -4.32 8.35
C SER A 87 1.49 -3.18 8.32
N ILE A 88 0.79 -2.94 9.42
CA ILE A 88 -0.16 -1.83 9.56
C ILE A 88 0.55 -0.49 9.38
N ILE A 89 1.71 -0.30 10.02
CA ILE A 89 2.48 0.94 9.87
C ILE A 89 2.88 1.18 8.41
N CYS A 90 3.31 0.13 7.69
CA CYS A 90 3.60 0.23 6.26
C CYS A 90 2.38 0.60 5.43
N LEU A 91 1.21 -0.01 5.69
CA LEU A 91 -0.05 0.31 5.00
C LEU A 91 -0.47 1.76 5.25
N ILE A 92 -0.43 2.21 6.52
CA ILE A 92 -0.74 3.61 6.88
C ILE A 92 0.23 4.56 6.19
N CYS A 93 1.54 4.27 6.16
CA CYS A 93 2.51 5.11 5.46
C CYS A 93 2.24 5.18 3.95
N MET A 94 1.88 4.05 3.31
CA MET A 94 1.51 4.06 1.89
C MET A 94 0.22 4.83 1.62
N PHE A 95 -0.77 4.73 2.50
CA PHE A 95 -2.00 5.51 2.42
C PHE A 95 -1.74 7.02 2.55
N VAL A 96 -0.92 7.41 3.54
CA VAL A 96 -0.49 8.81 3.74
C VAL A 96 0.26 9.32 2.52
N PHE A 97 1.18 8.54 1.94
CA PHE A 97 1.86 8.90 0.69
C PHE A 97 0.88 9.21 -0.45
N LYS A 98 -0.10 8.33 -0.68
CA LYS A 98 -1.13 8.50 -1.73
C LYS A 98 -1.99 9.75 -1.48
N LEU A 99 -2.33 10.04 -0.22
CA LEU A 99 -3.05 11.26 0.16
C LEU A 99 -2.23 12.52 -0.10
N LEU A 100 -0.96 12.56 0.31
CA LEU A 100 -0.06 13.68 0.02
C LEU A 100 0.09 13.88 -1.50
N PHE A 101 0.13 12.78 -2.27
CA PHE A 101 0.18 12.81 -3.73
C PHE A 101 -1.08 13.40 -4.36
N CYS A 102 -2.25 13.03 -3.86
CA CYS A 102 -3.51 13.63 -4.29
C CYS A 102 -3.59 15.13 -3.94
N GLN A 103 -3.09 15.54 -2.78
CA GLN A 103 -3.07 16.95 -2.36
C GLN A 103 -2.13 17.81 -3.21
N LYS A 104 -0.95 17.29 -3.57
CA LYS A 104 0.01 17.92 -4.47
C LYS A 104 -0.59 18.15 -5.87
N LEU A 105 -1.21 17.12 -6.45
CA LEU A 105 -1.87 17.19 -7.77
C LEU A 105 -3.03 18.19 -7.81
N ASN A 106 -3.73 18.37 -6.70
CA ASN A 106 -4.82 19.33 -6.58
C ASN A 106 -4.33 20.78 -6.33
N ASN A 107 -3.01 21.01 -6.40
CA ASN A 107 -2.34 22.32 -6.33
C ASN A 107 -2.67 23.14 -5.07
N LYS A 108 -3.10 22.49 -3.98
CA LYS A 108 -3.51 23.17 -2.75
C LYS A 108 -2.37 23.46 -1.76
N MET A 109 -1.15 22.99 -2.01
CA MET A 109 0.00 23.28 -1.15
C MET A 109 1.32 23.19 -1.91
N GLY A 110 2.19 24.19 -1.73
CA GLY A 110 3.59 24.19 -2.15
C GLY A 110 4.47 23.25 -1.31
N LEU A 111 4.01 22.01 -1.08
CA LEU A 111 4.76 20.98 -0.36
C LEU A 111 6.05 20.66 -1.12
N SER A 112 7.17 20.59 -0.42
CA SER A 112 8.45 20.23 -1.04
C SER A 112 8.46 18.75 -1.42
N TYR A 113 9.19 18.39 -2.49
CA TYR A 113 9.31 16.98 -2.94
C TYR A 113 9.84 16.06 -1.83
N SER A 114 10.62 16.57 -0.86
CA SER A 114 11.10 15.81 0.30
C SER A 114 10.01 15.33 1.25
N GLU A 115 8.97 16.14 1.52
CA GLU A 115 7.90 15.79 2.47
C GLU A 115 7.05 14.64 1.93
N MET A 116 6.93 14.58 0.59
CA MET A 116 6.22 13.53 -0.11
C MET A 116 6.95 12.18 -0.05
N VAL A 117 8.29 12.15 -0.14
CA VAL A 117 9.08 10.91 -0.19
C VAL A 117 9.35 10.32 1.21
N SER A 118 9.22 11.13 2.26
CA SER A 118 9.41 10.72 3.67
C SER A 118 8.72 9.40 4.06
N PRO A 119 7.39 9.21 3.86
CA PRO A 119 6.72 7.95 4.23
C PRO A 119 7.21 6.75 3.43
N LEU A 120 7.67 6.95 2.19
CA LEU A 120 8.25 5.89 1.35
C LEU A 120 9.58 5.38 1.94
N PHE A 121 10.39 6.29 2.47
CA PHE A 121 11.67 5.96 3.09
C PHE A 121 11.48 5.12 4.36
N ILE A 122 10.48 5.47 5.18
CA ILE A 122 10.10 4.71 6.40
C ILE A 122 9.65 3.29 6.03
N VAL A 123 8.85 3.14 4.96
CA VAL A 123 8.41 1.82 4.48
C VAL A 123 9.59 0.96 4.03
N LEU A 124 10.55 1.54 3.29
CA LEU A 124 11.74 0.84 2.81
C LEU A 124 12.62 0.35 3.97
N GLN A 125 12.81 1.16 5.02
CA GLN A 125 13.56 0.76 6.21
C GLN A 125 12.89 -0.41 6.94
N ILE A 126 11.57 -0.37 7.09
CA ILE A 126 10.81 -1.47 7.72
C ILE A 126 10.94 -2.76 6.91
N MET A 127 10.90 -2.68 5.57
CA MET A 127 11.11 -3.85 4.70
C MET A 127 12.53 -4.41 4.82
N MET A 128 13.54 -3.56 4.90
CA MET A 128 14.93 -3.98 5.09
C MET A 128 15.13 -4.73 6.41
N VAL A 129 14.54 -4.24 7.51
CA VAL A 129 14.59 -4.92 8.82
C VAL A 129 13.89 -6.29 8.76
N LYS A 130 12.74 -6.38 8.08
CA LYS A 130 12.03 -7.66 7.89
C LYS A 130 12.85 -8.65 7.07
N ALA A 131 13.52 -8.20 6.02
CA ALA A 131 14.38 -9.06 5.19
C ALA A 131 15.53 -9.68 6.02
N CYS A 132 16.10 -8.94 6.96
CA CYS A 132 17.17 -9.44 7.83
C CYS A 132 16.70 -10.42 8.91
N GLN A 133 15.43 -10.37 9.35
CA GLN A 133 14.87 -11.29 10.36
C GLN A 133 14.44 -12.65 9.79
N VAL A 134 14.46 -12.83 8.47
CA VAL A 134 14.02 -14.06 7.78
C VAL A 134 15.19 -15.04 7.55
N TYR A 135 16.43 -14.62 7.80
CA TYR A 135 17.64 -15.46 7.84
C TYR A 135 18.03 -15.79 9.29
#